data_AF-A0AAU3FS39-F1
#
_entry.id   AF-A0AAU3FS39-F1
#
_cell.length_a   1.000
_cell.length_b   1.000
_cell.length_c   1.000
_cell.angle_alpha   90.00
_cell.angle_beta   90.00
_cell.angle_gamma   90.00
#
_symmetry.space_group_name_H-M   'P 1'
#
loop_
_entity.id
_entity.type
_entity.pdbx_description
1 polymer ?
#
loop_
_entity_poly.entity_id
_entity_poly.type
_entity_poly.pdbx_seq_one_letter_code
_entity_poly.pdbx_strand_id
1 'polypeptide(L)' 'MGMDDKIANKSEDAAGKLKEGAGRATDDERLEAEGRNDQSKAKLKQAGEKIKDAFKS' A
#
# COMPACT_ATOMS: atom_id res chain seq x y z
N MET A 1 -16.90 7.48 11.56
CA MET A 1 -15.99 6.91 10.54
C MET A 1 -15.76 7.97 9.49
N GLY A 2 -14.64 8.70 9.49
CA GLY A 2 -14.52 9.78 8.47
C GLY A 2 -13.19 10.53 8.39
N MET A 3 -12.43 10.62 9.47
CA MET A 3 -11.10 11.28 9.45
C MET A 3 -9.99 10.27 9.73
N ASP A 4 -10.15 9.42 10.74
CA ASP A 4 -9.17 8.40 11.10
C ASP A 4 -8.88 7.42 9.96
N ASP A 5 -9.92 7.00 9.22
CA ASP A 5 -9.80 6.06 8.10
C ASP A 5 -9.06 6.65 6.89
N LYS A 6 -9.34 7.93 6.57
CA LYS A 6 -8.66 8.64 5.48
C LYS A 6 -7.23 9.00 5.84
N ILE A 7 -6.99 9.33 7.11
CA ILE A 7 -5.65 9.63 7.61
C ILE A 7 -4.83 8.34 7.69
N ALA A 8 -5.39 7.23 8.16
CA ALA A 8 -4.73 5.92 8.19
C ALA A 8 -4.33 5.47 6.79
N ASN A 9 -5.26 5.53 5.82
CA ASN A 9 -4.95 5.16 4.43
C ASN A 9 -3.88 6.08 3.82
N LYS A 10 -3.94 7.40 4.06
CA LYS A 10 -2.84 8.31 3.66
C LYS A 10 -1.53 8.05 4.39
N SER A 11 -1.59 7.59 5.64
CA SER A 11 -0.42 7.32 6.47
C SER A 11 0.28 6.05 6.03
N GLU A 12 -0.47 5.00 5.66
CA GLU A 12 0.08 3.79 5.05
C GLU A 12 0.71 4.10 3.68
N ASP A 13 0.05 4.91 2.86
CA ASP A 13 0.60 5.31 1.55
C ASP A 13 1.85 6.19 1.70
N ALA A 14 1.87 7.08 2.70
CA ALA A 14 3.05 7.88 3.05
C ALA A 14 4.18 7.03 3.64
N ALA A 15 3.86 6.06 4.50
CA ALA A 15 4.82 5.14 5.09
C ALA A 15 5.45 4.22 4.04
N GLY A 16 4.66 3.73 3.07
CA GLY A 16 5.17 2.95 1.94
C GLY A 16 6.12 3.75 1.06
N LYS A 17 5.76 4.99 0.72
CA LYS A 17 6.64 5.91 -0.02
C LYS A 17 7.89 6.28 0.75
N LEU A 18 7.78 6.44 2.08
CA LEU A 18 8.93 6.68 2.95
C LEU A 18 9.84 5.46 3.00
N LYS A 19 9.33 4.23 3.12
CA LYS A 19 10.13 3.00 3.04
C LYS A 19 10.83 2.86 1.69
N GLU A 20 10.14 3.12 0.58
CA GLU A 20 10.76 3.12 -0.76
C GLU A 20 11.83 4.20 -0.93
N GLY A 21 11.57 5.42 -0.43
CA GLY A 21 12.50 6.53 -0.51
C GLY A 21 13.73 6.34 0.38
N ALA A 22 13.51 5.85 1.61
CA ALA A 22 14.57 5.51 2.54
C ALA A 22 15.40 4.33 2.02
N GLY A 23 14.77 3.25 1.54
CA GLY A 23 15.46 2.10 0.96
C GLY A 23 16.32 2.49 -0.25
N ARG A 24 15.84 3.38 -1.12
CA ARG A 24 16.64 3.95 -2.22
C ARG A 24 17.80 4.83 -1.73
N ALA A 25 17.60 5.60 -0.67
CA ALA A 25 18.62 6.48 -0.13
C ALA A 25 19.72 5.75 0.65
N THR A 26 19.38 4.63 1.30
CA THR A 26 20.32 3.79 2.05
C THR A 26 20.84 2.58 1.28
N ASP A 27 20.48 2.42 0.00
CA ASP A 27 20.80 1.25 -0.83
C ASP A 27 20.36 -0.08 -0.17
N ASP A 28 19.26 -0.05 0.59
CA ASP A 28 18.70 -1.23 1.26
C ASP A 28 17.56 -1.78 0.40
N GLU A 29 17.91 -2.75 -0.45
CA GLU A 29 16.99 -3.44 -1.36
C GLU A 29 15.79 -4.08 -0.62
N ARG A 30 15.94 -4.43 0.66
CA ARG A 30 14.86 -5.03 1.44
C ARG A 30 13.78 -4.01 1.79
N LEU A 31 14.17 -2.80 2.21
CA LEU A 31 13.23 -1.71 2.47
C LEU A 31 12.48 -1.26 1.21
N GLU A 32 13.18 -1.19 0.08
CA GLU A 32 12.53 -0.88 -1.21
C GLU A 32 11.57 -1.99 -1.64
N ALA A 33 12.00 -3.25 -1.56
CA ALA A 33 11.17 -4.39 -1.92
C ALA A 33 9.95 -4.52 -1.01
N GLU A 34 10.08 -4.28 0.30
CA GLU A 34 8.95 -4.25 1.23
C GLU A 34 7.90 -3.20 0.81
N GLY A 35 8.32 -1.96 0.56
CA GLY A 35 7.40 -0.89 0.18
C GLY A 35 6.64 -1.18 -1.12
N ARG A 36 7.35 -1.66 -2.14
CA ARG A 36 6.73 -2.05 -3.42
C ARG A 36 5.82 -3.26 -3.30
N ASN A 37 6.21 -4.25 -2.51
CA ASN A 37 5.43 -5.47 -2.30
C ASN A 37 4.13 -5.17 -1.54
N ASP A 38 4.19 -4.28 -0.55
CA ASP A 38 3.02 -3.87 0.22
C ASP A 38 2.02 -3.08 -0.65
N GLN A 39 2.51 -2.12 -1.44
CA GLN A 39 1.72 -1.41 -2.45
C GLN A 39 1.07 -2.36 -3.47
N SER A 40 1.83 -3.35 -3.95
CA SER A 40 1.34 -4.33 -4.92
C SER A 40 0.27 -5.25 -4.31
N LYS A 41 0.47 -5.74 -3.09
CA LYS A 41 -0.52 -6.53 -2.36
C LYS A 41 -1.79 -5.74 -2.08
N ALA A 42 -1.68 -4.47 -1.69
CA ALA A 42 -2.82 -3.61 -1.44
C ALA A 42 -3.66 -3.41 -2.72
N LYS A 43 -3.00 -3.12 -3.85
CA LYS A 43 -3.66 -3.02 -5.17
C LYS A 43 -4.32 -4.33 -5.58
N LEU A 44 -3.64 -5.46 -5.39
CA LEU A 44 -4.19 -6.78 -5.72
C LEU A 44 -5.40 -7.12 -4.84
N LYS A 45 -5.36 -6.82 -3.54
CA LYS A 45 -6.51 -6.99 -2.65
C LYS A 45 -7.69 -6.13 -3.08
N GLN A 46 -7.48 -4.83 -3.32
CA GLN A 46 -8.55 -3.94 -3.79
C GLN A 46 -9.14 -4.38 -5.14
N ALA A 47 -8.31 -4.81 -6.08
CA ALA A 47 -8.77 -5.30 -7.37
C ALA A 47 -9.57 -6.61 -7.21
N GLY A 48 -9.07 -7.53 -6.37
CA GLY A 48 -9.76 -8.78 -6.06
C GLY A 48 -11.09 -8.56 -5.36
N GLU A 49 -11.16 -7.65 -4.40
CA GLU A 49 -12.41 -7.27 -3.73
C GLU A 49 -13.40 -6.63 -4.70
N LYS A 50 -12.96 -5.71 -5.57
CA LYS A 50 -13.84 -5.13 -6.60
C LYS A 50 -14.40 -6.18 -7.56
N ILE A 51 -13.59 -7.13 -8.01
CA ILE A 51 -14.04 -8.24 -8.85
C ILE A 51 -15.05 -9.10 -8.08
N LYS A 52 -14.73 -9.46 -6.84
CA LYS A 52 -15.60 -10.32 -6.02
C LYS A 52 -16.94 -9.64 -5.70
N ASP A 53 -16.94 -8.33 -5.46
CA ASP A 53 -18.14 -7.53 -5.23
C ASP A 53 -19.02 -7.43 -6.49
N ALA A 54 -18.39 -7.19 -7.65
CA ALA A 54 -19.07 -7.20 -8.95
C ALA A 54 -19.66 -8.57 -9.31
N PHE A 55 -19.00 -9.66 -8.91
CA PHE A 55 -19.49 -11.04 -9.11
C PHE A 55 -20.48 -11.51 -8.04
N LYS A 56 -20.62 -10.78 -6.93
CA LYS A 56 -21.57 -11.09 -5.86
C LYS A 56 -22.91 -10.35 -6.04
N SER A 57 -23.08 -9.62 -7.15
CA SER A 57 -24.39 -9.09 -7.58
C SER A 57 -25.40 -10.20 -7.86
#